data_AF-A0A518FLP7-F1
#
_entry.id   AF-A0A518FLP7-F1
#
_cell.length_a   1.000
_cell.length_b   1.000
_cell.length_c   1.000
_cell.angle_alpha   90.00
_cell.angle_beta   90.00
_cell.angle_gamma   90.00
#
_symmetry.space_group_name_H-M   'P 1'
#
loop_
_entity.id
_entity.type
_entity.pdbx_description
1 polymer ?
#
loop_
_entity_poly.entity_id
_entity_poly.type
_entity_poly.pdbx_seq_one_letter_code
_entity_poly.pdbx_strand_id
1 'polypeptide(L)'
;MARIICTIVALAILLTCAAFGLLILLAIFLPPGDAAIPMGPQVDIPDSRYNLRLYGPISDGTYYYRLFADAPFQRYQSHTLGPLNIDVETVPTVEKENEGVYRITWGTGPDSPYTVIGVKHGQYVEDSNPDNARNEPFKSMEEYYRERYSSKTRSLFCDP
;
A
#
# COMPACT_ATOMS: atom_id res chain seq x y z
N MET A 1 -61.44 21.27 -0.41
CA MET A 1 -60.81 19.95 -0.16
C MET A 1 -59.89 19.54 -1.31
N ALA A 2 -60.37 19.46 -2.57
CA ALA A 2 -59.55 19.09 -3.74
C ALA A 2 -58.29 19.96 -3.97
N ARG A 3 -58.39 21.29 -3.81
CA ARG A 3 -57.24 22.20 -3.96
C ARG A 3 -56.12 21.92 -2.96
N ILE A 4 -56.46 21.67 -1.69
CA ILE A 4 -55.48 21.38 -0.63
C ILE A 4 -54.75 20.07 -0.91
N ILE A 5 -55.48 19.05 -1.38
CA ILE A 5 -54.92 17.74 -1.76
C ILE A 5 -53.95 17.91 -2.94
N CYS A 6 -54.32 18.68 -3.99
CA CYS A 6 -53.42 18.97 -5.11
C CYS A 6 -52.14 19.69 -4.67
N THR A 7 -52.21 20.65 -3.74
CA THR A 7 -51.01 21.35 -3.26
C THR A 7 -50.07 20.42 -2.50
N ILE A 8 -50.62 19.53 -1.65
CA ILE A 8 -49.83 18.55 -0.90
C ILE A 8 -49.14 17.56 -1.85
N VAL A 9 -49.86 17.06 -2.86
CA VAL A 9 -49.31 16.14 -3.86
C VAL A 9 -48.23 16.81 -4.70
N ALA A 10 -48.46 18.05 -5.17
CA ALA A 10 -47.48 18.79 -5.94
C ALA A 10 -46.19 19.07 -5.14
N LEU A 11 -46.32 19.42 -3.86
CA LEU A 11 -45.18 19.65 -2.97
C LEU A 11 -44.37 18.37 -2.72
N ALA A 12 -45.04 17.23 -2.53
CA ALA A 12 -44.39 15.94 -2.34
C ALA A 12 -43.57 15.50 -3.57
N ILE A 13 -44.10 15.74 -4.78
CA ILE A 13 -43.41 15.47 -6.05
C ILE A 13 -42.17 16.37 -6.20
N LEU A 14 -42.31 17.66 -5.87
CA LEU A 14 -41.21 18.61 -5.97
C LEU A 14 -40.05 18.27 -5.01
N LEU A 15 -40.37 17.86 -3.78
CA LEU A 15 -39.38 17.43 -2.80
C LEU A 15 -38.68 16.13 -3.20
N THR A 16 -39.40 15.18 -3.79
CA THR A 16 -38.80 13.92 -4.29
C THR A 16 -37.90 14.18 -5.50
N CYS A 17 -38.30 15.04 -6.44
CA CYS A 17 -37.44 15.45 -7.56
C CYS A 17 -36.17 16.18 -7.08
N ALA A 18 -36.28 17.08 -6.09
CA ALA A 18 -35.12 17.77 -5.53
C ALA A 18 -34.17 16.81 -4.80
N ALA A 19 -34.71 15.88 -4.01
CA ALA A 19 -33.91 14.85 -3.34
C ALA A 19 -33.20 13.92 -4.34
N PHE A 20 -33.88 13.52 -5.41
CA PHE A 20 -33.31 12.70 -6.46
C PHE A 20 -32.20 13.44 -7.24
N GLY A 21 -32.42 14.72 -7.54
CA GLY A 21 -31.38 15.58 -8.14
C GLY A 21 -30.15 15.73 -7.24
N LEU A 22 -30.34 15.91 -5.93
CA LEU A 22 -29.25 15.96 -4.96
C LEU A 22 -28.48 14.64 -4.88
N LEU A 23 -29.17 13.50 -4.95
CA LEU A 23 -28.56 12.17 -4.95
C LEU A 23 -27.70 11.93 -6.19
N ILE A 24 -28.17 12.38 -7.37
CA ILE A 24 -27.39 12.32 -8.61
C ILE A 24 -26.15 13.22 -8.52
N LEU A 25 -26.30 14.44 -8.01
CA LEU A 25 -25.17 15.35 -7.76
C LEU A 25 -24.15 14.69 -6.82
N LEU A 26 -24.60 14.12 -5.70
CA LEU A 26 -23.72 13.41 -4.77
C LEU A 26 -23.04 12.20 -5.44
N ALA A 27 -23.72 11.45 -6.31
CA ALA A 27 -23.12 10.32 -7.02
C ALA A 27 -22.08 10.74 -8.08
N ILE A 28 -22.25 11.91 -8.71
CA ILE A 28 -21.29 12.44 -9.71
C ILE A 28 -20.09 13.11 -9.02
N PHE A 29 -20.32 13.77 -7.88
CA PHE A 29 -19.30 14.56 -7.19
C PHE A 29 -18.68 13.86 -5.97
N LEU A 30 -19.16 12.69 -5.55
CA LEU A 30 -18.40 11.86 -4.60
C LEU A 30 -17.14 11.39 -5.33
N PRO A 31 -15.94 11.72 -4.83
CA PRO A 31 -14.74 11.10 -5.34
C PRO A 31 -14.90 9.58 -5.20
N PRO A 32 -14.46 8.79 -6.19
CA PRO A 32 -14.42 7.34 -6.04
C PRO A 32 -13.68 7.05 -4.74
N GLY A 33 -14.31 6.29 -3.83
CA GLY A 33 -13.66 5.88 -2.59
C GLY A 33 -12.31 5.23 -2.92
N ASP A 34 -11.26 5.58 -2.16
CA ASP A 34 -9.90 5.10 -2.40
C ASP A 34 -9.92 3.59 -2.66
N ALA A 35 -9.59 3.19 -3.90
CA ALA A 35 -9.52 1.79 -4.25
C ALA A 35 -8.47 1.13 -3.35
N ALA A 36 -8.83 0.03 -2.69
CA ALA A 36 -7.89 -0.71 -1.86
C ALA A 36 -6.71 -1.16 -2.74
N ILE A 37 -5.48 -0.92 -2.27
CA ILE A 37 -4.28 -1.34 -2.99
C ILE A 37 -4.26 -2.88 -3.00
N PRO A 38 -4.12 -3.53 -4.18
CA PRO A 38 -4.07 -4.98 -4.25
C PRO A 38 -2.90 -5.52 -3.42
N MET A 39 -3.09 -6.71 -2.86
CA MET A 39 -2.22 -7.26 -1.83
C MET A 39 -1.92 -8.72 -2.13
N GLY A 40 -0.64 -9.05 -2.27
CA GLY A 40 -0.17 -10.38 -2.55
C GLY A 40 -0.07 -11.28 -1.32
N PRO A 41 0.39 -12.52 -1.52
CA PRO A 41 0.61 -13.47 -0.43
C PRO A 41 1.70 -12.98 0.54
N GLN A 42 1.57 -13.42 1.79
CA GLN A 42 2.63 -13.24 2.79
C GLN A 42 3.75 -14.23 2.55
N VAL A 43 4.98 -13.75 2.75
CA VAL A 43 6.21 -14.50 2.61
C VAL A 43 6.87 -14.60 3.97
N ASP A 44 6.80 -15.76 4.60
CA ASP A 44 7.49 -16.00 5.86
C ASP A 44 8.97 -16.24 5.60
N ILE A 45 9.83 -15.58 6.39
CA ILE A 45 11.28 -15.68 6.24
C ILE A 45 11.81 -16.73 7.20
N PRO A 46 12.42 -17.83 6.69
CA PRO A 46 12.86 -18.93 7.53
C PRO A 46 13.81 -18.51 8.65
N ASP A 47 13.78 -19.26 9.75
CA ASP A 47 14.63 -19.04 10.93
C ASP A 47 14.51 -17.62 11.52
N SER A 48 13.38 -16.95 11.31
CA SER A 48 13.19 -15.56 11.73
C SER A 48 11.74 -15.27 12.13
N ARG A 49 11.55 -14.13 12.80
CA ARG A 49 10.22 -13.57 13.13
C ARG A 49 9.67 -12.65 12.04
N TYR A 50 10.37 -12.55 10.90
CA TYR A 50 10.06 -11.58 9.87
C TYR A 50 9.23 -12.21 8.77
N ASN A 51 8.30 -11.43 8.21
CA ASN A 51 7.62 -11.76 6.98
C ASN A 51 7.57 -10.54 6.07
N LEU A 52 7.47 -10.78 4.77
CA LEU A 52 7.31 -9.74 3.76
C LEU A 52 5.96 -9.91 3.07
N ARG A 53 5.42 -8.83 2.53
CA ARG A 53 4.21 -8.89 1.71
C ARG A 53 4.30 -7.91 0.55
N LEU A 54 3.90 -8.37 -0.64
CA LEU A 54 3.82 -7.57 -1.85
C LEU A 54 2.51 -6.81 -1.91
N TYR A 55 2.56 -5.61 -2.47
CA TYR A 55 1.41 -4.76 -2.74
C TYR A 55 1.57 -4.07 -4.09
N GLY A 56 0.43 -3.66 -4.64
CA GLY A 56 0.35 -2.99 -5.92
C GLY A 56 -0.27 -3.88 -7.01
N PRO A 57 -0.32 -3.41 -8.26
CA PRO A 57 0.15 -2.10 -8.67
C PRO A 57 -0.73 -0.98 -8.09
N ILE A 58 -0.14 0.16 -7.76
CA ILE A 58 -0.90 1.41 -7.58
C ILE A 58 -1.16 2.05 -8.96
N SER A 59 -1.79 3.23 -9.00
CA SER A 59 -2.27 3.84 -10.26
C SER A 59 -1.20 4.11 -11.31
N ASP A 60 0.08 4.20 -10.93
CA ASP A 60 1.21 4.40 -11.85
C ASP A 60 1.94 3.09 -12.23
N GLY A 61 1.41 1.92 -11.81
CA GLY A 61 2.03 0.62 -12.04
C GLY A 61 3.08 0.23 -10.99
N THR A 62 3.33 1.06 -9.97
CA THR A 62 4.34 0.79 -8.96
C THR A 62 3.91 -0.30 -8.00
N TYR A 63 4.83 -1.21 -7.70
CA TYR A 63 4.72 -2.20 -6.65
C TYR A 63 5.60 -1.83 -5.48
N TYR A 64 5.21 -2.27 -4.29
CA TYR A 64 6.02 -2.13 -3.10
C TYR A 64 5.90 -3.38 -2.24
N TYR A 65 6.95 -3.67 -1.48
CA TYR A 65 6.87 -4.68 -0.44
C TYR A 65 6.97 -4.01 0.93
N ARG A 66 6.41 -4.69 1.93
CA ARG A 66 6.53 -4.26 3.33
C ARG A 66 7.04 -5.41 4.17
N LEU A 67 8.04 -5.12 5.00
CA LEU A 67 8.54 -6.02 6.03
C LEU A 67 7.70 -5.87 7.28
N PHE A 68 7.37 -7.00 7.90
CA PHE A 68 6.71 -7.11 9.19
C PHE A 68 7.53 -7.99 10.11
N ALA A 69 7.32 -7.83 11.42
CA ALA A 69 7.78 -8.77 12.43
C ALA A 69 6.62 -9.16 13.35
N ASP A 70 6.73 -10.35 13.96
CA ASP A 70 5.74 -10.84 14.91
C ASP A 70 5.54 -9.89 16.10
N ALA A 71 4.33 -9.92 16.68
CA ALA A 71 4.00 -9.16 17.87
C ALA A 71 4.99 -9.46 19.02
N PRO A 72 5.37 -8.46 19.85
CA PRO A 72 4.88 -7.08 19.88
C PRO A 72 5.59 -6.13 18.89
N PHE A 73 6.50 -6.64 18.06
CA PHE A 73 7.36 -5.83 17.20
C PHE A 73 6.82 -5.74 15.79
N GLN A 74 5.71 -5.02 15.60
CA GLN A 74 5.17 -4.74 14.28
C GLN A 74 6.03 -3.64 13.61
N ARG A 75 7.01 -3.95 12.76
CA ARG A 75 7.75 -2.92 12.00
C ARG A 75 7.18 -2.85 10.58
N TYR A 76 7.11 -1.66 9.97
CA TYR A 76 6.28 -1.37 8.77
C TYR A 76 7.05 -0.66 7.66
N GLN A 77 8.36 -0.90 7.57
CA GLN A 77 9.17 -0.28 6.54
C GLN A 77 8.73 -0.77 5.16
N SER A 78 8.52 0.18 4.27
CA SER A 78 8.02 -0.06 2.91
C SER A 78 9.07 0.41 1.92
N HIS A 79 9.34 -0.44 0.94
CA HIS A 79 10.25 -0.14 -0.16
C HIS A 79 9.50 -0.29 -1.47
N THR A 80 9.78 0.59 -2.41
CA THR A 80 9.24 0.51 -3.77
C THR A 80 10.10 -0.46 -4.59
N LEU A 81 9.47 -1.31 -5.39
CA LEU A 81 10.14 -2.08 -6.43
C LEU A 81 10.09 -1.35 -7.79
N GLY A 82 9.48 -0.15 -7.83
CA GLY A 82 9.22 0.58 -9.04
C GLY A 82 8.05 0.00 -9.86
N PRO A 83 7.85 0.50 -11.08
CA PRO A 83 6.88 -0.05 -12.02
C PRO A 83 7.37 -1.42 -12.51
N LEU A 84 6.52 -2.44 -12.35
CA LEU A 84 6.84 -3.81 -12.73
C LEU A 84 5.72 -4.43 -13.55
N ASN A 85 6.03 -5.49 -14.28
CA ASN A 85 5.05 -6.33 -14.97
C ASN A 85 5.01 -7.72 -14.31
N ILE A 86 4.42 -7.77 -13.11
CA ILE A 86 4.25 -9.01 -12.33
C ILE A 86 2.82 -9.13 -11.85
N ASP A 87 2.35 -10.36 -11.63
CA ASP A 87 1.06 -10.57 -10.96
C ASP A 87 1.26 -10.50 -9.44
N VAL A 88 0.50 -9.62 -8.78
CA VAL A 88 0.56 -9.40 -7.32
C VAL A 88 0.23 -10.66 -6.53
N GLU A 89 -0.58 -11.57 -7.08
CA GLU A 89 -0.96 -12.83 -6.46
C GLU A 89 0.12 -13.91 -6.60
N THR A 90 1.18 -13.65 -7.37
CA THR A 90 2.28 -14.60 -7.54
C THR A 90 2.96 -14.86 -6.20
N VAL A 91 3.07 -16.12 -5.82
CA VAL A 91 3.82 -16.54 -4.62
C VAL A 91 5.32 -16.29 -4.86
N PRO A 92 5.96 -15.42 -4.07
CA PRO A 92 7.40 -15.16 -4.18
C PRO A 92 8.21 -16.38 -3.79
N THR A 93 9.35 -16.59 -4.43
CA THR A 93 10.30 -17.62 -4.01
C THR A 93 11.21 -17.07 -2.92
N VAL A 94 11.57 -17.93 -1.96
CA VAL A 94 12.50 -17.59 -0.87
C VAL A 94 13.67 -18.56 -0.92
N GLU A 95 14.86 -18.02 -1.10
CA GLU A 95 16.09 -18.79 -1.21
C GLU A 95 17.08 -18.34 -0.15
N LYS A 96 17.74 -19.30 0.51
CA LYS A 96 18.79 -19.01 1.50
C LYS A 96 20.11 -18.81 0.78
N GLU A 97 20.61 -17.58 0.75
CA GLU A 97 21.92 -17.27 0.16
C GLU A 97 23.06 -17.53 1.14
N ASN A 98 22.84 -17.24 2.43
CA ASN A 98 23.81 -17.48 3.49
C ASN A 98 23.11 -17.65 4.84
N GLU A 99 23.87 -17.87 5.92
CA GLU A 99 23.34 -18.01 7.26
C GLU A 99 22.62 -16.74 7.73
N GLY A 100 21.29 -16.80 7.75
CA GLY A 100 20.45 -15.65 8.09
C GLY A 100 20.36 -14.59 6.99
N VAL A 101 20.68 -14.93 5.74
CA VAL A 101 20.50 -14.07 4.56
C VAL A 101 19.62 -14.78 3.55
N TYR A 102 18.55 -14.12 3.14
CA TYR A 102 17.52 -14.67 2.27
C TYR A 102 17.24 -13.75 1.09
N ARG A 103 17.17 -14.34 -0.10
CA ARG A 103 16.69 -13.70 -1.32
C ARG A 103 15.21 -14.01 -1.51
N ILE A 104 14.43 -12.97 -1.73
CA ILE A 104 13.01 -13.05 -2.07
C ILE A 104 12.87 -12.61 -3.52
N THR A 105 12.35 -13.46 -4.39
CA THR A 105 12.12 -13.12 -5.80
C THR A 105 10.63 -12.91 -6.05
N TRP A 106 10.28 -11.70 -6.48
CA TRP A 106 8.94 -11.21 -6.72
C TRP A 106 8.48 -11.52 -8.14
N GLY A 107 8.35 -12.80 -8.48
CA GLY A 107 7.94 -13.26 -9.82
C GLY A 107 8.52 -14.63 -10.19
N THR A 108 8.29 -15.04 -11.44
CA THR A 108 8.66 -16.38 -11.96
C THR A 108 9.71 -16.36 -13.07
N GLY A 109 10.17 -15.18 -13.50
CA GLY A 109 11.12 -15.01 -14.60
C GLY A 109 12.57 -14.81 -14.14
N PRO A 110 13.55 -14.99 -15.03
CA PRO A 110 14.97 -14.76 -14.71
C PRO A 110 15.29 -13.31 -14.35
N ASP A 111 14.52 -12.36 -14.91
CA ASP A 111 14.63 -10.93 -14.65
C ASP A 111 13.62 -10.45 -13.60
N SER A 112 13.06 -11.38 -12.80
CA SER A 112 12.13 -11.01 -11.76
C SER A 112 12.80 -10.15 -10.68
N PRO A 113 12.09 -9.12 -10.19
CA PRO A 113 12.59 -8.25 -9.13
C PRO A 113 12.86 -9.06 -7.88
N TYR A 114 13.83 -8.63 -7.08
CA TYR A 114 14.24 -9.32 -5.89
C TYR A 114 14.57 -8.36 -4.75
N THR A 115 14.51 -8.89 -3.54
CA THR A 115 14.99 -8.23 -2.32
C THR A 115 15.81 -9.23 -1.53
N VAL A 116 16.97 -8.82 -1.03
CA VAL A 116 17.82 -9.63 -0.15
C VAL A 116 17.79 -9.03 1.25
N ILE A 117 17.46 -9.85 2.23
CA ILE A 117 17.38 -9.45 3.64
C ILE A 117 18.32 -10.27 4.51
N GLY A 118 18.95 -9.59 5.47
CA GLY A 118 19.79 -10.20 6.50
C GLY A 118 19.05 -10.21 7.83
N VAL A 119 18.41 -11.31 8.21
CA VAL A 119 17.57 -11.39 9.41
C VAL A 119 18.35 -11.36 10.72
N LYS A 120 19.59 -11.87 10.73
CA LYS A 120 20.48 -11.82 11.90
C LYS A 120 20.91 -10.40 12.26
N HIS A 121 21.19 -9.59 11.24
CA HIS A 121 21.62 -8.20 11.40
C HIS A 121 20.46 -7.21 11.32
N GLY A 122 19.26 -7.68 10.94
CA GLY A 122 18.06 -6.86 10.79
C GLY A 122 18.24 -5.76 9.74
N GLN A 123 18.58 -6.13 8.50
CA GLN A 123 18.86 -5.17 7.42
C GLN A 123 18.39 -5.66 6.05
N TYR A 124 18.09 -4.72 5.16
CA TYR A 124 17.98 -4.94 3.72
C TYR A 124 19.39 -4.92 3.15
N VAL A 125 19.88 -6.06 2.68
CA VAL A 125 21.23 -6.19 2.14
C VAL A 125 21.27 -5.54 0.75
N GLU A 126 20.29 -5.87 -0.08
CA GLU A 126 20.23 -5.45 -1.48
C GLU A 126 18.79 -5.51 -1.98
N ASP A 127 18.49 -4.72 -3.01
CA ASP A 127 17.21 -4.74 -3.69
C ASP A 127 17.41 -4.53 -5.20
N SER A 128 16.53 -5.11 -6.01
CA SER A 128 16.54 -4.94 -7.46
C SER A 128 16.23 -3.52 -7.92
N ASN A 129 15.54 -2.72 -7.10
CA ASN A 129 15.36 -1.30 -7.36
C ASN A 129 16.60 -0.53 -6.87
N PRO A 130 17.40 0.08 -7.78
CA PRO A 130 18.65 0.76 -7.41
C PRO A 130 18.45 2.02 -6.57
N ASP A 131 17.22 2.56 -6.49
CA ASP A 131 16.90 3.72 -5.66
C ASP A 131 16.82 3.35 -4.17
N ASN A 132 16.65 2.06 -3.85
CA ASN A 132 16.64 1.57 -2.48
C ASN A 132 18.08 1.49 -1.94
N ALA A 133 18.31 2.03 -0.75
CA ALA A 133 19.63 2.01 -0.13
C ALA A 133 20.06 0.57 0.21
N ARG A 134 21.31 0.22 -0.13
CA ARG A 134 21.92 -1.06 0.25
C ARG A 134 22.33 -1.06 1.72
N ASN A 135 22.30 -2.23 2.35
CA ASN A 135 22.59 -2.44 3.77
C ASN A 135 21.79 -1.49 4.70
N GLU A 136 20.55 -1.17 4.34
CA GLU A 136 19.69 -0.32 5.16
C GLU A 136 19.19 -1.12 6.37
N PRO A 137 19.37 -0.63 7.61
CA PRO A 137 18.82 -1.30 8.78
C PRO A 137 17.29 -1.30 8.78
N PHE A 138 16.69 -2.33 9.35
CA PHE A 138 15.26 -2.40 9.59
C PHE A 138 14.87 -1.31 10.60
N LYS A 139 13.94 -0.45 10.21
CA LYS A 139 13.45 0.66 11.03
C LYS A 139 12.39 0.22 12.01
N SER A 140 12.37 0.88 13.17
CA SER A 140 11.23 0.75 14.08
C SER A 140 9.96 1.37 13.52
N MET A 141 8.79 0.97 14.02
CA MET A 141 7.53 1.64 13.70
C MET A 141 7.58 3.13 14.04
N GLU A 142 8.16 3.45 15.21
CA GLU A 142 8.35 4.83 15.66
C GLU A 142 9.26 5.62 14.71
N GLU A 143 10.40 5.03 14.34
CA GLU A 143 11.38 5.63 13.42
C GLU A 143 10.79 5.84 12.03
N TYR A 144 10.13 4.83 11.47
CA TYR A 144 9.46 4.91 10.17
C TYR A 144 8.44 6.04 10.14
N TYR A 145 7.57 6.14 11.15
CA TYR A 145 6.60 7.22 11.20
C TYR A 145 7.22 8.58 11.50
N ARG A 146 8.24 8.63 12.36
CA ARG A 146 8.96 9.88 12.62
C ARG A 146 9.54 10.44 11.34
N GLU A 147 10.20 9.63 10.51
CA GLU A 147 10.73 10.04 9.22
C GLU A 147 9.62 10.42 8.23
N ARG A 148 8.58 9.60 8.10
CA ARG A 148 7.47 9.85 7.16
C ARG A 148 6.66 11.10 7.51
N TYR A 149 6.44 11.37 8.79
CA TYR A 149 5.71 12.57 9.21
C TYR A 149 6.60 13.81 9.24
N SER A 150 7.87 13.70 9.67
CA SER A 150 8.80 14.84 9.63
C SER A 150 9.11 15.32 8.23
N SER A 151 9.21 14.41 7.25
CA SER A 151 9.36 14.77 5.83
C SER A 151 8.11 15.47 5.29
N LYS A 152 6.91 15.03 5.69
CA LYS A 152 5.63 15.65 5.28
C LYS A 152 5.42 17.04 5.90
N THR A 153 5.78 17.24 7.18
CA THR A 153 5.78 18.59 7.77
C THR A 153 6.81 19.49 7.10
N ARG A 154 8.01 18.99 6.77
CA ARG A 154 9.03 19.79 6.08
C ARG A 154 8.58 20.23 4.68
N SER A 155 7.88 19.38 3.93
CA SER A 155 7.28 19.73 2.64
C SER A 155 6.22 20.85 2.76
N LEU A 156 5.37 20.82 3.78
CA LEU A 156 4.37 21.89 4.01
C LEU A 156 4.98 23.26 4.38
N PHE A 157 6.24 23.29 4.82
CA PHE A 157 6.96 24.52 5.20
C PHE A 157 8.09 24.90 4.22
N CYS A 158 8.22 24.20 3.09
CA CYS A 158 9.30 24.45 2.12
C CYS A 158 8.81 24.68 0.68
N ASP A 159 7.50 24.85 0.46
CA ASP A 159 7.00 25.43 -0.78
C ASP A 159 6.98 26.98 -0.63
N PRO A 160 7.80 27.72 -1.40
CA PRO A 160 7.77 29.19 -1.44
C PRO A 160 6.53 29.76 -2.14
#